data_AF-A0A1Q2YDX7-F1
#
_entry.id   AF-A0A1Q2YDX7-F1
#
_cell.length_a   1.000
_cell.length_b   1.000
_cell.length_c   1.000
_cell.angle_alpha   90.00
_cell.angle_beta   90.00
_cell.angle_gamma   90.00
#
_symmetry.space_group_name_H-M   'P 1'
#
loop_
_entity.id
_entity.type
_entity.pdbx_description
1 polymer ?
#
loop_
_entity_poly.entity_id
_entity_poly.type
_entity_poly.pdbx_seq_one_letter_code
_entity_poly.pdbx_strand_id
1 'polypeptide(L)'
;MLSQTLSAAPTIPKTQKGVIFYENGGPLEYKEIPVPTPKPNEILINVKYSGVCHTDLHAWKGDWPLATKLPLVGGHEGAGVVVAKGANVTNFEIGDLAGIKWLNGSCMGCEFCQQGAEPNCPKADLSGYTHDGSFQEYATADAIQAARIPKGSDLANVAPILCAGITVYKALKTAELRPGQWVAISGAAGGLGSLAIQYAKAMGLRVLGIDGGAEKGDFVKSLGGEVYIDFTKSKDIVKDIQDATNGGPHGVINVSVSPAAISQSCQYVRTLGKVVLVGLPANAVCESPVFEHVVKSIQIRGSYVGNREDTTEALEFFSRGLVKSPIKVVGLSELPNIYKLMEQGKILGRYVVDTSY
;
A
#
# COMPACT_ATOMS: atom_id res chain seq x y z
N MET A 1 24.64 -3.97 38.63
CA MET A 1 24.95 -4.82 37.46
C MET A 1 23.67 -5.52 37.06
N LEU A 2 22.96 -5.00 36.05
CA LEU A 2 21.72 -5.58 35.57
C LEU A 2 22.07 -6.70 34.57
N SER A 3 21.74 -7.92 34.96
CA SER A 3 21.86 -9.13 34.14
C SER A 3 21.01 -8.98 32.88
N GLN A 4 21.66 -8.74 31.73
CA GLN A 4 21.05 -8.99 30.42
C GLN A 4 20.85 -10.50 30.29
N THR A 5 19.60 -10.95 30.43
CA THR A 5 19.19 -12.27 29.97
C THR A 5 19.44 -12.35 28.47
N LEU A 6 20.52 -13.01 28.08
CA LEU A 6 20.78 -13.44 26.71
C LEU A 6 19.60 -14.32 26.27
N SER A 7 18.66 -13.73 25.53
CA SER A 7 17.66 -14.50 24.79
C SER A 7 18.44 -15.43 23.85
N ALA A 8 18.21 -16.74 23.97
CA ALA A 8 18.77 -17.70 23.02
C ALA A 8 18.41 -17.27 21.60
N ALA A 9 19.36 -17.36 20.68
CA ALA A 9 19.11 -17.06 19.27
C ALA A 9 17.95 -17.95 18.76
N PRO A 10 16.97 -17.40 18.03
CA PRO A 10 15.84 -18.19 17.56
C PRO A 10 16.33 -19.35 16.67
N THR A 11 15.77 -20.54 16.89
CA THR A 11 16.07 -21.70 16.04
C THR A 11 15.36 -21.51 14.70
N ILE A 12 16.13 -21.31 13.63
CA ILE A 12 15.61 -21.11 12.27
C ILE A 12 15.43 -22.49 11.60
N PRO A 13 14.23 -22.86 11.14
CA PRO A 13 14.01 -24.15 10.50
C PRO A 13 14.64 -24.20 9.10
N LYS A 14 14.81 -25.41 8.56
CA LYS A 14 15.29 -25.60 7.18
C LYS A 14 14.16 -25.52 6.15
N THR A 15 12.93 -25.83 6.57
CA THR A 15 11.72 -25.82 5.77
C THR A 15 10.65 -24.97 6.45
N GLN A 16 9.70 -24.47 5.66
CA GLN A 16 8.63 -23.60 6.09
C GLN A 16 7.38 -23.79 5.22
N LYS A 17 6.23 -23.30 5.66
CA LYS A 17 5.04 -23.17 4.81
C LYS A 17 5.08 -21.87 4.00
N GLY A 18 4.61 -21.96 2.76
CA GLY A 18 4.40 -20.82 1.88
C GLY A 18 3.37 -21.12 0.80
N VAL A 19 2.85 -20.07 0.16
CA VAL A 19 1.98 -20.16 -1.00
C VAL A 19 2.77 -19.76 -2.24
N ILE A 20 3.01 -20.72 -3.12
CA ILE A 20 3.88 -20.58 -4.29
C ILE A 20 3.14 -20.96 -5.57
N PHE A 21 3.52 -20.34 -6.69
CA PHE A 21 3.08 -20.73 -8.02
C PHE A 21 4.26 -20.85 -8.99
N TYR A 22 4.10 -21.70 -10.00
CA TYR A 22 5.16 -22.07 -10.96
C TYR A 22 4.95 -21.48 -12.36
N GLU A 23 3.75 -20.98 -12.64
CA GLU A 23 3.36 -20.34 -13.90
C GLU A 23 2.36 -19.21 -13.61
N ASN A 24 2.35 -18.17 -14.45
CA ASN A 24 1.37 -17.09 -14.30
C ASN A 24 -0.06 -17.62 -14.49
N GLY A 25 -0.96 -17.29 -13.57
CA GLY A 25 -2.33 -17.79 -13.55
C GLY A 25 -2.48 -19.26 -13.16
N GLY A 26 -1.37 -19.96 -12.85
CA GLY A 26 -1.37 -21.36 -12.45
C GLY A 26 -1.84 -21.59 -11.00
N PRO A 27 -1.83 -22.86 -10.54
CA PRO A 27 -2.24 -23.21 -9.19
C PRO A 27 -1.43 -22.47 -8.10
N LEU A 28 -2.12 -21.97 -7.08
CA LEU A 28 -1.53 -21.42 -5.86
C LEU A 28 -1.38 -22.54 -4.83
N GLU A 29 -0.16 -23.08 -4.68
CA GLU A 29 0.12 -24.23 -3.83
C GLU A 29 0.54 -23.81 -2.41
N TYR A 30 -0.26 -24.14 -1.40
CA TYR A 30 0.14 -24.06 0.00
C TYR A 30 0.94 -25.32 0.39
N LYS A 31 2.27 -25.21 0.47
CA LYS A 31 3.17 -26.36 0.63
C LYS A 31 4.39 -26.03 1.49
N GLU A 32 5.20 -27.05 1.76
CA GLU A 32 6.54 -26.83 2.35
C GLU A 32 7.54 -26.38 1.28
N ILE A 33 8.30 -25.35 1.61
CA ILE A 33 9.40 -24.80 0.80
C ILE A 33 10.63 -24.56 1.68
N PRO A 34 11.85 -24.42 1.12
CA PRO A 34 13.04 -24.09 1.91
C PRO A 34 12.94 -22.71 2.57
N VAL A 35 13.54 -22.56 3.75
CA VAL A 35 13.77 -21.23 4.35
C VAL A 35 14.92 -20.53 3.61
N PRO A 36 14.74 -19.29 3.14
CA PRO A 36 15.82 -18.56 2.46
C PRO A 36 16.94 -18.18 3.43
N THR A 37 18.18 -18.15 2.93
CA THR A 37 19.33 -17.62 3.68
C THR A 37 19.53 -16.14 3.31
N PRO A 38 19.58 -15.21 4.27
CA PRO A 38 19.79 -13.80 3.98
C PRO A 38 21.19 -13.56 3.39
N LYS A 39 21.26 -12.75 2.33
CA LYS A 39 22.54 -12.20 1.82
C LYS A 39 23.19 -11.25 2.84
N PRO A 40 24.46 -10.83 2.65
CA PRO A 40 25.15 -9.95 3.59
C PRO A 40 24.42 -8.63 3.92
N ASN A 41 23.59 -8.10 3.01
CA ASN A 41 22.81 -6.87 3.17
C ASN A 41 21.34 -7.11 3.60
N GLU A 42 20.91 -8.37 3.73
CA GLU A 42 19.52 -8.72 3.98
C GLU A 42 19.28 -9.08 5.45
N ILE A 43 18.04 -8.89 5.88
CA ILE A 43 17.50 -9.48 7.11
C ILE A 43 16.60 -10.67 6.75
N LEU A 44 16.60 -11.69 7.60
CA LEU A 44 15.61 -12.76 7.57
C LEU A 44 14.51 -12.41 8.56
N ILE A 45 13.29 -12.29 8.05
CA ILE A 45 12.11 -11.92 8.82
C ILE A 45 11.24 -13.15 8.95
N ASN A 46 10.92 -13.55 10.18
CA ASN A 46 9.80 -14.43 10.43
C ASN A 46 8.51 -13.61 10.33
N VAL A 47 7.88 -13.68 9.16
CA VAL A 47 6.62 -13.01 8.89
C VAL A 47 5.59 -13.59 9.85
N LYS A 48 4.74 -12.72 10.42
CA LYS A 48 3.61 -13.12 11.26
C LYS A 48 2.32 -12.93 10.51
N TYR A 49 2.20 -11.78 9.87
CA TYR A 49 1.02 -11.39 9.11
C TYR A 49 1.43 -10.80 7.77
N SER A 50 0.64 -11.03 6.73
CA SER A 50 0.76 -10.32 5.46
C SER A 50 -0.58 -9.75 5.03
N GLY A 51 -0.60 -8.48 4.63
CA GLY A 51 -1.74 -7.94 3.89
C GLY A 51 -1.89 -8.62 2.52
N VAL A 52 -3.09 -8.52 1.95
CA VAL A 52 -3.40 -9.02 0.60
C VAL A 52 -4.08 -7.91 -0.18
N CYS A 53 -3.59 -7.57 -1.37
CA CYS A 53 -4.25 -6.63 -2.26
C CYS A 53 -4.16 -7.01 -3.75
N HIS A 54 -4.78 -6.19 -4.61
CA HIS A 54 -4.91 -6.48 -6.05
C HIS A 54 -3.56 -6.49 -6.79
N THR A 55 -2.53 -5.84 -6.25
CA THR A 55 -1.16 -5.96 -6.79
C THR A 55 -0.71 -7.42 -6.81
N ASP A 56 -1.02 -8.19 -5.77
CA ASP A 56 -0.64 -9.60 -5.70
C ASP A 56 -1.40 -10.46 -6.72
N LEU A 57 -2.64 -10.06 -7.06
CA LEU A 57 -3.43 -10.68 -8.12
C LEU A 57 -2.80 -10.43 -9.49
N HIS A 58 -2.45 -9.17 -9.80
CA HIS A 58 -1.81 -8.80 -11.07
C HIS A 58 -0.44 -9.47 -11.24
N ALA A 59 0.33 -9.61 -10.16
CA ALA A 59 1.59 -10.35 -10.15
C ALA A 59 1.40 -11.82 -10.52
N TRP A 60 0.42 -12.49 -9.90
CA TRP A 60 0.09 -13.87 -10.24
C TRP A 60 -0.39 -14.02 -11.69
N LYS A 61 -1.26 -13.11 -12.17
CA LYS A 61 -1.79 -13.16 -13.54
C LYS A 61 -0.77 -12.81 -14.62
N GLY A 62 0.27 -12.03 -14.29
CA GLY A 62 1.21 -11.53 -15.29
C GLY A 62 0.63 -10.40 -16.13
N ASP A 63 -0.26 -9.58 -15.56
CA ASP A 63 -0.98 -8.52 -16.30
C ASP A 63 -0.10 -7.32 -16.68
N TRP A 64 1.04 -7.16 -16.00
CA TRP A 64 1.95 -6.04 -16.19
C TRP A 64 3.07 -6.36 -17.19
N PRO A 65 3.61 -5.36 -17.90
CA PRO A 65 4.62 -5.57 -18.94
C PRO A 65 6.02 -5.93 -18.40
N LEU A 66 6.15 -6.16 -17.09
CA LEU A 66 7.40 -6.57 -16.44
C LEU A 66 7.41 -8.09 -16.30
N ALA A 67 8.55 -8.73 -16.49
CA ALA A 67 8.66 -10.17 -16.28
C ALA A 67 8.58 -10.50 -14.79
N THR A 68 7.66 -11.39 -14.42
CA THR A 68 7.55 -11.92 -13.06
C THR A 68 8.57 -13.05 -12.88
N LYS A 69 9.24 -13.12 -11.73
CA LYS A 69 10.07 -14.27 -11.37
C LYS A 69 9.19 -15.52 -11.28
N LEU A 70 9.68 -16.68 -11.70
CA LEU A 70 9.03 -17.97 -11.48
C LEU A 70 10.08 -19.04 -11.10
N PRO A 71 9.78 -19.97 -10.16
CA PRO A 71 8.60 -19.95 -9.29
C PRO A 71 8.62 -18.79 -8.29
N LEU A 72 7.46 -18.41 -7.77
CA LEU A 72 7.31 -17.21 -6.95
C LEU A 72 6.38 -17.42 -5.76
N VAL A 73 6.86 -16.97 -4.59
CA VAL A 73 6.02 -16.66 -3.43
C VAL A 73 5.57 -15.21 -3.54
N GLY A 74 4.26 -14.96 -3.57
CA GLY A 74 3.70 -13.60 -3.65
C GLY A 74 3.77 -12.79 -2.35
N GLY A 75 3.13 -11.63 -2.34
CA GLY A 75 2.89 -10.83 -1.13
C GLY A 75 3.92 -9.74 -0.90
N HIS A 76 3.47 -8.53 -0.58
CA HIS A 76 4.34 -7.36 -0.36
C HIS A 76 3.91 -6.48 0.81
N GLU A 77 3.18 -7.06 1.77
CA GLU A 77 2.61 -6.39 2.95
C GLU A 77 2.98 -7.14 4.23
N GLY A 78 4.19 -7.68 4.30
CA GLY A 78 4.62 -8.59 5.38
C GLY A 78 5.06 -7.86 6.64
N ALA A 79 4.46 -8.17 7.78
CA ALA A 79 4.86 -7.67 9.10
C ALA A 79 5.35 -8.84 9.96
N GLY A 80 6.56 -8.71 10.50
CA GLY A 80 7.20 -9.82 11.22
C GLY A 80 8.34 -9.39 12.14
N VAL A 81 9.12 -10.38 12.54
CA VAL A 81 10.23 -10.24 13.49
C VAL A 81 11.54 -10.62 12.81
N VAL A 82 12.59 -9.81 12.99
CA VAL A 82 13.94 -10.14 12.52
C VAL A 82 14.48 -11.33 13.31
N VAL A 83 14.81 -12.42 12.62
CA VAL A 83 15.35 -13.66 13.23
C VAL A 83 16.80 -13.93 12.86
N ALA A 84 17.29 -13.37 11.75
CA ALA A 84 18.71 -13.33 11.40
C ALA A 84 19.03 -12.10 10.55
N LYS A 85 20.31 -11.75 10.44
CA LYS A 85 20.79 -10.65 9.61
C LYS A 85 22.12 -10.99 8.95
N GLY A 86 22.33 -10.46 7.74
CA GLY A 86 23.59 -10.54 7.04
C GLY A 86 24.70 -9.76 7.73
N ALA A 87 25.95 -10.08 7.42
CA ALA A 87 27.12 -9.51 8.08
C ALA A 87 27.28 -7.98 7.93
N ASN A 88 26.69 -7.38 6.90
CA ASN A 88 26.77 -5.94 6.64
C ASN A 88 25.58 -5.17 7.22
N VAL A 89 24.62 -5.84 7.85
CA VAL A 89 23.43 -5.20 8.42
C VAL A 89 23.76 -4.59 9.78
N THR A 90 23.74 -3.27 9.84
CA THR A 90 24.03 -2.48 11.06
C THR A 90 22.79 -1.80 11.64
N ASN A 91 21.71 -1.73 10.88
CA ASN A 91 20.53 -0.98 11.25
C ASN A 91 19.50 -1.86 12.00
N PHE A 92 19.41 -3.17 11.75
CA PHE A 92 18.49 -4.05 12.49
C PHE A 92 19.20 -4.94 13.52
N GLU A 93 18.50 -5.24 14.61
CA GLU A 93 18.87 -6.29 15.56
C GLU A 93 17.87 -7.45 15.56
N ILE A 94 18.30 -8.63 16.00
CA ILE A 94 17.41 -9.78 16.17
C ILE A 94 16.34 -9.42 17.21
N GLY A 95 15.08 -9.72 16.88
CA GLY A 95 13.91 -9.37 17.69
C GLY A 95 13.26 -8.03 17.34
N ASP A 96 13.88 -7.21 16.49
CA ASP A 96 13.22 -6.01 15.96
C ASP A 96 12.02 -6.38 15.09
N LEU A 97 11.00 -5.52 15.08
CA LEU A 97 9.85 -5.66 14.19
C LEU A 97 10.18 -5.03 12.83
N ALA A 98 9.95 -5.78 11.76
CA ALA A 98 10.30 -5.38 10.41
C ALA A 98 9.12 -5.56 9.44
N GLY A 99 9.02 -4.63 8.48
CA GLY A 99 8.01 -4.66 7.42
C GLY A 99 8.64 -4.89 6.04
N ILE A 100 8.14 -5.89 5.33
CA ILE A 100 8.39 -6.15 3.91
C ILE A 100 7.37 -5.36 3.10
N LYS A 101 7.87 -4.49 2.22
CA LYS A 101 7.06 -3.63 1.35
C LYS A 101 7.18 -4.08 -0.10
N TRP A 102 6.43 -3.44 -1.00
CA TRP A 102 6.57 -3.59 -2.44
C TRP A 102 8.02 -3.47 -2.92
N LEU A 103 8.68 -2.34 -2.63
CA LEU A 103 10.10 -2.18 -2.89
C LEU A 103 10.90 -2.98 -1.85
N ASN A 104 11.45 -4.13 -2.25
CA ASN A 104 12.33 -4.95 -1.43
C ASN A 104 13.72 -4.33 -1.34
N GLY A 105 14.29 -3.92 -2.49
CA GLY A 105 15.66 -3.44 -2.60
C GLY A 105 15.87 -2.57 -3.85
N SER A 106 17.03 -1.94 -3.95
CA SER A 106 17.43 -1.18 -5.15
C SER A 106 18.95 -1.04 -5.19
N CYS A 107 19.51 -0.48 -6.28
CA CYS A 107 20.96 -0.48 -6.47
C CYS A 107 21.75 0.46 -5.53
N MET A 108 21.07 1.42 -4.88
CA MET A 108 21.69 2.42 -4.00
C MET A 108 22.79 3.30 -4.64
N GLY A 109 22.92 3.26 -5.97
CA GLY A 109 24.01 3.94 -6.70
C GLY A 109 23.59 4.73 -7.95
N CYS A 110 22.30 4.75 -8.31
CA CYS A 110 21.79 5.56 -9.42
C CYS A 110 21.22 6.90 -8.95
N GLU A 111 20.96 7.82 -9.89
CA GLU A 111 20.41 9.15 -9.62
C GLU A 111 19.10 9.12 -8.82
N PHE A 112 18.21 8.17 -9.12
CA PHE A 112 16.91 8.05 -8.43
C PHE A 112 17.10 7.61 -6.97
N CYS A 113 17.99 6.64 -6.73
CA CYS A 113 18.26 6.18 -5.36
C CYS A 113 18.86 7.29 -4.50
N GLN A 114 19.72 8.13 -5.07
CA GLN A 114 20.36 9.26 -4.36
C GLN A 114 19.36 10.35 -3.97
N GLN A 115 18.22 10.43 -4.65
CA GLN A 115 17.17 11.44 -4.40
C GLN A 115 16.02 10.90 -3.55
N GLY A 116 16.11 9.68 -3.01
CA GLY A 116 15.01 9.05 -2.28
C GLY A 116 13.83 8.65 -3.19
N ALA A 117 14.12 8.43 -4.48
CA ALA A 117 13.21 7.88 -5.48
C ALA A 117 13.62 6.44 -5.83
N GLU A 118 14.01 5.65 -4.83
CA GLU A 118 14.38 4.25 -4.98
C GLU A 118 13.34 3.39 -5.76
N PRO A 119 12.01 3.64 -5.65
CA PRO A 119 11.02 2.92 -6.47
C PRO A 119 11.19 3.09 -7.99
N ASN A 120 11.89 4.12 -8.45
CA ASN A 120 12.19 4.38 -9.86
C ASN A 120 13.54 3.80 -10.30
N CYS A 121 14.21 3.03 -9.42
CA CYS A 121 15.47 2.40 -9.76
C CYS A 121 15.30 1.39 -10.91
N PRO A 122 16.14 1.44 -11.97
CA PRO A 122 16.13 0.43 -13.04
C PRO A 122 16.49 -0.98 -12.56
N LYS A 123 17.03 -1.11 -11.35
CA LYS A 123 17.36 -2.37 -10.68
C LYS A 123 16.56 -2.53 -9.38
N ALA A 124 15.34 -1.96 -9.34
CA ALA A 124 14.45 -2.18 -8.21
C ALA A 124 14.15 -3.68 -8.08
N ASP A 125 14.26 -4.17 -6.85
CA ASP A 125 13.87 -5.53 -6.49
C ASP A 125 12.55 -5.46 -5.74
N LEU A 126 11.57 -6.24 -6.17
CA LEU A 126 10.16 -6.08 -5.84
C LEU A 126 9.65 -7.35 -5.14
N SER A 127 9.21 -7.19 -3.89
CA SER A 127 8.69 -8.29 -3.08
C SER A 127 7.43 -8.87 -3.70
N GLY A 128 7.33 -10.20 -3.78
CA GLY A 128 6.20 -10.86 -4.40
C GLY A 128 6.11 -10.66 -5.91
N TYR A 129 7.23 -10.33 -6.57
CA TYR A 129 7.29 -10.11 -8.01
C TYR A 129 8.64 -10.52 -8.63
N THR A 130 9.73 -9.80 -8.34
CA THR A 130 11.10 -10.19 -8.75
C THR A 130 11.85 -10.92 -7.63
N HIS A 131 11.38 -10.75 -6.38
CA HIS A 131 11.87 -11.41 -5.17
C HIS A 131 10.73 -12.14 -4.47
N ASP A 132 11.02 -13.24 -3.79
CA ASP A 132 9.98 -13.96 -3.03
C ASP A 132 9.44 -13.08 -1.89
N GLY A 133 8.12 -13.00 -1.82
CA GLY A 133 7.40 -12.06 -0.98
C GLY A 133 7.07 -12.56 0.42
N SER A 134 5.94 -12.08 0.93
CA SER A 134 5.50 -12.24 2.32
C SER A 134 4.44 -13.32 2.55
N PHE A 135 4.01 -14.05 1.51
CA PHE A 135 3.11 -15.21 1.64
C PHE A 135 3.85 -16.51 2.02
N GLN A 136 4.74 -16.40 3.02
CA GLN A 136 5.55 -17.48 3.60
C GLN A 136 5.93 -17.11 5.03
N GLU A 137 6.29 -18.10 5.84
CA GLU A 137 6.65 -17.90 7.25
C GLU A 137 7.97 -17.12 7.45
N TYR A 138 8.92 -17.24 6.52
CA TYR A 138 10.26 -16.65 6.55
C TYR A 138 10.62 -16.08 5.19
N ALA A 139 10.92 -14.79 5.15
CA ALA A 139 11.28 -14.07 3.93
C ALA A 139 12.50 -13.17 4.16
N THR A 140 13.30 -12.97 3.11
CA THR A 140 14.42 -12.02 3.14
C THR A 140 14.02 -10.66 2.58
N ALA A 141 14.58 -9.61 3.16
CA ALA A 141 14.43 -8.25 2.65
C ALA A 141 15.74 -7.48 2.80
N ASP A 142 16.03 -6.58 1.86
CA ASP A 142 17.15 -5.65 2.02
C ASP A 142 16.93 -4.77 3.27
N ALA A 143 17.95 -4.73 4.14
CA ALA A 143 17.83 -4.09 5.42
C ALA A 143 17.67 -2.56 5.31
N ILE A 144 18.11 -1.93 4.22
CA ILE A 144 17.97 -0.48 4.03
C ILE A 144 16.52 -0.11 3.71
N GLN A 145 15.82 -0.92 2.91
CA GLN A 145 14.44 -0.64 2.51
C GLN A 145 13.39 -1.16 3.49
N ALA A 146 13.69 -2.23 4.24
CA ALA A 146 12.78 -2.80 5.22
C ALA A 146 12.23 -1.73 6.19
N ALA A 147 10.92 -1.73 6.40
CA ALA A 147 10.28 -0.79 7.31
C ALA A 147 10.62 -1.16 8.75
N ARG A 148 11.00 -0.19 9.58
CA ARG A 148 11.11 -0.39 11.03
C ARG A 148 9.73 -0.21 11.64
N ILE A 149 9.14 -1.29 12.10
CA ILE A 149 7.84 -1.23 12.76
C ILE A 149 8.06 -0.84 14.22
N PRO A 150 7.37 0.19 14.75
CA PRO A 150 7.53 0.58 16.15
C PRO A 150 7.22 -0.57 17.11
N LYS A 151 8.02 -0.73 18.17
CA LYS A 151 7.80 -1.75 19.20
C LYS A 151 6.42 -1.58 19.85
N GLY A 152 5.71 -2.68 20.05
CA GLY A 152 4.35 -2.69 20.59
C GLY A 152 3.25 -2.48 19.53
N SER A 153 3.60 -2.30 18.25
CA SER A 153 2.62 -2.29 17.16
C SER A 153 1.99 -3.68 16.99
N ASP A 154 0.68 -3.71 16.76
CA ASP A 154 -0.02 -4.91 16.33
C ASP A 154 0.37 -5.23 14.88
N LEU A 155 1.05 -6.37 14.67
CA LEU A 155 1.60 -6.77 13.38
C LEU A 155 0.51 -7.08 12.34
N ALA A 156 -0.68 -7.56 12.76
CA ALA A 156 -1.78 -7.80 11.84
C ALA A 156 -2.36 -6.47 11.34
N ASN A 157 -2.54 -5.52 12.25
CA ASN A 157 -3.10 -4.21 11.93
C ASN A 157 -2.14 -3.30 11.14
N VAL A 158 -0.83 -3.45 11.33
CA VAL A 158 0.18 -2.63 10.61
C VAL A 158 0.47 -3.16 9.19
N ALA A 159 0.27 -4.45 8.92
CA ALA A 159 0.56 -5.06 7.61
C ALA A 159 -0.09 -4.29 6.43
N PRO A 160 -1.39 -3.95 6.47
CA PRO A 160 -2.05 -3.04 5.51
C PRO A 160 -1.37 -1.69 5.26
N ILE A 161 -0.73 -1.14 6.30
CA ILE A 161 -0.10 0.18 6.24
C ILE A 161 1.13 0.13 5.34
N LEU A 162 1.84 -1.01 5.30
CA LEU A 162 3.07 -1.24 4.54
C LEU A 162 2.91 -1.13 3.02
N CYS A 163 1.68 -1.19 2.51
CA CYS A 163 1.38 -0.86 1.11
C CYS A 163 0.39 0.30 1.03
N ALA A 164 -0.87 0.07 1.38
CA ALA A 164 -1.92 1.04 1.13
C ALA A 164 -1.77 2.30 1.98
N GLY A 165 -1.37 2.16 3.25
CA GLY A 165 -1.19 3.31 4.14
C GLY A 165 -0.08 4.24 3.65
N ILE A 166 1.11 3.70 3.37
CA ILE A 166 2.24 4.46 2.82
C ILE A 166 1.88 5.07 1.46
N THR A 167 1.21 4.31 0.60
CA THR A 167 0.80 4.77 -0.74
C THR A 167 -0.13 5.99 -0.65
N VAL A 168 -1.18 5.94 0.18
CA VAL A 168 -2.11 7.07 0.28
C VAL A 168 -1.52 8.25 1.04
N TYR A 169 -0.65 8.00 2.01
CA TYR A 169 0.12 9.05 2.69
C TYR A 169 1.01 9.80 1.68
N LYS A 170 1.77 9.06 0.85
CA LYS A 170 2.56 9.65 -0.24
C LYS A 170 1.68 10.40 -1.23
N ALA A 171 0.53 9.85 -1.61
CA ALA A 171 -0.39 10.52 -2.52
C ALA A 171 -0.90 11.87 -1.97
N LEU A 172 -1.17 11.95 -0.66
CA LEU A 172 -1.53 13.20 0.00
C LEU A 172 -0.37 14.20 0.04
N LYS A 173 0.87 13.75 0.28
CA LYS A 173 2.06 14.61 0.15
C LYS A 173 2.24 15.12 -1.28
N THR A 174 2.03 14.27 -2.29
CA THR A 174 2.08 14.64 -3.72
C THR A 174 1.01 15.68 -4.09
N ALA A 175 -0.11 15.75 -3.35
CA ALA A 175 -1.09 16.81 -3.56
C ALA A 175 -0.63 18.19 -3.05
N GLU A 176 0.39 18.26 -2.18
CA GLU A 176 0.98 19.50 -1.62
C GLU A 176 -0.09 20.46 -1.07
N LEU A 177 -1.00 19.92 -0.28
CA LEU A 177 -2.10 20.67 0.32
C LEU A 177 -1.71 21.26 1.67
N ARG A 178 -2.40 22.34 2.05
CA ARG A 178 -2.27 23.01 3.34
C ARG A 178 -3.43 22.65 4.25
N PRO A 179 -3.25 22.65 5.59
CA PRO A 179 -4.35 22.50 6.53
C PRO A 179 -5.53 23.42 6.21
N GLY A 180 -6.75 22.91 6.35
CA GLY A 180 -8.00 23.59 6.00
C GLY A 180 -8.41 23.49 4.52
N GLN A 181 -7.50 23.06 3.62
CA GLN A 181 -7.85 22.85 2.22
C GLN A 181 -8.66 21.56 2.01
N TRP A 182 -9.57 21.62 1.03
CA TRP A 182 -10.34 20.47 0.55
C TRP A 182 -9.50 19.49 -0.23
N VAL A 183 -9.58 18.22 0.14
CA VAL A 183 -9.17 17.07 -0.67
C VAL A 183 -10.39 16.21 -1.01
N ALA A 184 -10.56 15.90 -2.28
CA ALA A 184 -11.53 14.89 -2.73
C ALA A 184 -10.85 13.53 -2.87
N ILE A 185 -11.50 12.48 -2.37
CA ILE A 185 -11.00 11.10 -2.45
C ILE A 185 -11.99 10.30 -3.29
N SER A 186 -11.56 9.87 -4.47
CA SER A 186 -12.38 9.06 -5.40
C SER A 186 -12.22 7.58 -5.10
N GLY A 187 -13.30 6.89 -4.72
CA GLY A 187 -13.26 5.52 -4.16
C GLY A 187 -13.06 5.51 -2.64
N ALA A 188 -13.67 6.48 -1.95
CA ALA A 188 -13.40 6.84 -0.57
C ALA A 188 -13.71 5.74 0.45
N ALA A 189 -14.68 4.86 0.18
CA ALA A 189 -15.05 3.78 1.10
C ALA A 189 -14.28 2.48 0.84
N GLY A 190 -13.42 2.44 -0.19
CA GLY A 190 -12.55 1.30 -0.47
C GLY A 190 -11.39 1.14 0.51
N GLY A 191 -10.59 0.08 0.31
CA GLY A 191 -9.46 -0.23 1.19
C GLY A 191 -8.36 0.85 1.22
N LEU A 192 -8.08 1.52 0.10
CA LEU A 192 -7.16 2.66 0.06
C LEU A 192 -7.86 3.95 0.51
N GLY A 193 -9.08 4.19 0.01
CA GLY A 193 -9.84 5.41 0.28
C GLY A 193 -10.08 5.64 1.78
N SER A 194 -10.44 4.59 2.51
CA SER A 194 -10.67 4.65 3.95
C SER A 194 -9.42 5.04 4.75
N LEU A 195 -8.22 4.62 4.32
CA LEU A 195 -6.96 5.07 4.91
C LEU A 195 -6.66 6.51 4.49
N ALA A 196 -6.90 6.86 3.21
CA ALA A 196 -6.67 8.22 2.70
C ALA A 196 -7.51 9.27 3.47
N ILE A 197 -8.75 8.96 3.83
CA ILE A 197 -9.59 9.84 4.66
C ILE A 197 -8.92 10.12 6.00
N GLN A 198 -8.47 9.06 6.69
CA GLN A 198 -7.90 9.15 8.03
C GLN A 198 -6.58 9.92 8.01
N TYR A 199 -5.68 9.64 7.06
CA TYR A 199 -4.44 10.40 6.88
C TYR A 199 -4.73 11.86 6.55
N ALA A 200 -5.64 12.13 5.61
CA ALA A 200 -6.01 13.50 5.24
C ALA A 200 -6.55 14.28 6.44
N LYS A 201 -7.42 13.66 7.24
CA LYS A 201 -7.95 14.26 8.47
C LYS A 201 -6.85 14.55 9.49
N ALA A 202 -5.94 13.60 9.69
CA ALA A 202 -4.80 13.75 10.60
C ALA A 202 -3.79 14.81 10.12
N MET A 203 -3.72 15.08 8.81
CA MET A 203 -2.95 16.16 8.19
C MET A 203 -3.67 17.51 8.21
N GLY A 204 -4.86 17.60 8.83
CA GLY A 204 -5.62 18.84 8.97
C GLY A 204 -6.40 19.24 7.71
N LEU A 205 -6.60 18.34 6.76
CA LEU A 205 -7.36 18.60 5.53
C LEU A 205 -8.87 18.42 5.76
N ARG A 206 -9.67 19.08 4.93
CA ARG A 206 -11.12 18.85 4.83
C ARG A 206 -11.39 17.81 3.76
N VAL A 207 -12.16 16.78 4.09
CA VAL A 207 -12.27 15.59 3.24
C VAL A 207 -13.65 15.52 2.60
N LEU A 208 -13.69 15.46 1.28
CA LEU A 208 -14.86 15.08 0.50
C LEU A 208 -14.65 13.65 -0.04
N GLY A 209 -15.49 12.70 0.36
CA GLY A 209 -15.44 11.33 -0.14
C GLY A 209 -16.41 11.12 -1.31
N ILE A 210 -15.99 10.35 -2.31
CA ILE A 210 -16.81 9.96 -3.46
C ILE A 210 -16.86 8.43 -3.53
N ASP A 211 -18.05 7.85 -3.46
CA ASP A 211 -18.27 6.41 -3.67
C ASP A 211 -19.76 6.19 -4.05
N GLY A 212 -20.22 4.93 -4.11
CA GLY A 212 -21.61 4.59 -4.40
C GLY A 212 -22.26 3.81 -3.27
N GLY A 213 -23.45 4.23 -2.83
CA GLY A 213 -24.22 3.57 -1.75
C GLY A 213 -24.28 4.40 -0.45
N ALA A 214 -25.43 4.37 0.22
CA ALA A 214 -25.65 5.19 1.42
C ALA A 214 -24.81 4.70 2.61
N GLU A 215 -24.67 3.39 2.76
CA GLU A 215 -23.87 2.72 3.79
C GLU A 215 -22.39 3.09 3.70
N LYS A 216 -21.88 3.29 2.48
CA LYS A 216 -20.53 3.78 2.25
C LYS A 216 -20.37 5.25 2.65
N GLY A 217 -21.41 6.05 2.49
CA GLY A 217 -21.45 7.43 2.96
C GLY A 217 -21.36 7.53 4.49
N ASP A 218 -22.09 6.69 5.21
CA ASP A 218 -22.01 6.62 6.68
C ASP A 218 -20.62 6.16 7.14
N PHE A 219 -20.04 5.18 6.44
CA PHE A 219 -18.67 4.74 6.68
C PHE A 219 -17.65 5.87 6.46
N VAL A 220 -17.71 6.59 5.34
CA VAL A 220 -16.84 7.74 5.06
C VAL A 220 -16.93 8.80 6.16
N LYS A 221 -18.14 9.15 6.62
CA LYS A 221 -18.35 10.11 7.70
C LYS A 221 -17.77 9.61 9.03
N SER A 222 -17.94 8.32 9.35
CA SER A 222 -17.39 7.72 10.57
C SER A 222 -15.86 7.80 10.64
N LEU A 223 -15.18 7.88 9.50
CA LEU A 223 -13.73 8.03 9.38
C LEU A 223 -13.25 9.49 9.41
N GLY A 224 -14.17 10.45 9.51
CA GLY A 224 -13.85 11.88 9.52
C GLY A 224 -14.03 12.59 8.16
N GLY A 225 -14.68 11.95 7.19
CA GLY A 225 -15.16 12.60 5.97
C GLY A 225 -16.19 13.69 6.29
N GLU A 226 -15.98 14.89 5.77
CA GLU A 226 -16.86 16.04 6.03
C GLU A 226 -18.06 16.07 5.06
N VAL A 227 -17.80 15.75 3.80
CA VAL A 227 -18.82 15.65 2.74
C VAL A 227 -18.72 14.29 2.07
N TYR A 228 -19.87 13.74 1.67
CA TYR A 228 -19.94 12.53 0.86
C TYR A 228 -20.83 12.76 -0.37
N ILE A 229 -20.33 12.36 -1.54
CA ILE A 229 -21.05 12.40 -2.81
C ILE A 229 -21.27 10.95 -3.29
N ASP A 230 -22.54 10.56 -3.39
CA ASP A 230 -22.96 9.27 -3.92
C ASP A 230 -23.10 9.35 -5.44
N PHE A 231 -22.13 8.77 -6.17
CA PHE A 231 -22.14 8.85 -7.64
C PHE A 231 -23.34 8.14 -8.28
N THR A 232 -24.01 7.25 -7.54
CA THR A 232 -25.18 6.51 -8.04
C THR A 232 -26.47 7.34 -8.03
N LYS A 233 -26.48 8.45 -7.29
CA LYS A 233 -27.63 9.35 -7.12
C LYS A 233 -27.42 10.72 -7.73
N SER A 234 -26.16 11.13 -7.88
CA SER A 234 -25.78 12.39 -8.50
C SER A 234 -26.11 12.38 -10.00
N LYS A 235 -26.75 13.45 -10.48
CA LYS A 235 -26.98 13.67 -11.92
C LYS A 235 -25.83 14.42 -12.58
N ASP A 236 -25.09 15.22 -11.81
CA ASP A 236 -23.93 15.99 -12.25
C ASP A 236 -22.90 16.03 -11.12
N ILE A 237 -22.04 15.01 -11.11
CA ILE A 237 -21.09 14.81 -10.01
C ILE A 237 -20.06 15.93 -9.94
N VAL A 238 -19.71 16.50 -11.10
CA VAL A 238 -18.74 17.59 -11.20
C VAL A 238 -19.30 18.82 -10.51
N LYS A 239 -20.53 19.19 -10.83
CA LYS A 239 -21.21 20.32 -10.20
C LYS A 239 -21.43 20.09 -8.71
N ASP A 240 -21.90 18.93 -8.30
CA ASP A 240 -22.16 18.60 -6.89
C ASP A 240 -20.89 18.75 -6.04
N ILE A 241 -19.75 18.29 -6.56
CA ILE A 241 -18.44 18.43 -5.89
C ILE A 241 -17.99 19.90 -5.85
N GLN A 242 -18.12 20.63 -6.95
CA GLN A 242 -17.73 22.04 -7.02
C GLN A 242 -18.54 22.89 -6.06
N ASP A 243 -19.86 22.68 -5.99
CA ASP A 243 -20.77 23.39 -5.07
C ASP A 243 -20.38 23.09 -3.61
N ALA A 244 -20.18 21.81 -3.27
CA ALA A 244 -19.83 21.39 -1.91
C ALA A 244 -18.47 21.93 -1.41
N THR A 245 -17.57 22.25 -2.34
CA THR A 245 -16.21 22.75 -2.04
C THR A 245 -16.02 24.23 -2.39
N ASN A 246 -17.08 24.92 -2.80
CA ASN A 246 -17.08 26.31 -3.25
C ASN A 246 -16.04 26.58 -4.35
N GLY A 247 -16.17 25.88 -5.48
CA GLY A 247 -15.34 26.05 -6.68
C GLY A 247 -14.35 24.91 -6.96
N GLY A 248 -14.49 23.76 -6.30
CA GLY A 248 -13.65 22.58 -6.50
C GLY A 248 -12.67 22.32 -5.34
N PRO A 249 -12.30 21.05 -5.10
CA PRO A 249 -11.29 20.68 -4.11
C PRO A 249 -9.89 21.10 -4.56
N HIS A 250 -9.04 21.46 -3.60
CA HIS A 250 -7.66 21.90 -3.87
C HIS A 250 -6.78 20.74 -4.34
N GLY A 251 -7.08 19.53 -3.90
CA GLY A 251 -6.46 18.32 -4.42
C GLY A 251 -7.46 17.18 -4.55
N VAL A 252 -7.12 16.23 -5.41
CA VAL A 252 -7.90 15.01 -5.64
C VAL A 252 -6.97 13.82 -5.55
N ILE A 253 -7.35 12.80 -4.78
CA ILE A 253 -6.66 11.51 -4.73
C ILE A 253 -7.52 10.48 -5.45
N ASN A 254 -7.06 10.02 -6.61
CA ASN A 254 -7.74 8.98 -7.38
C ASN A 254 -7.26 7.59 -6.93
N VAL A 255 -8.00 6.98 -6.00
CA VAL A 255 -7.78 5.57 -5.62
C VAL A 255 -8.69 4.61 -6.40
N SER A 256 -9.82 5.10 -6.93
CA SER A 256 -10.62 4.39 -7.92
C SER A 256 -9.82 4.18 -9.21
N VAL A 257 -9.97 2.99 -9.79
CA VAL A 257 -9.33 2.59 -11.04
C VAL A 257 -10.20 2.85 -12.27
N SER A 258 -11.33 3.53 -12.11
CA SER A 258 -12.23 3.89 -13.22
C SER A 258 -11.63 5.04 -14.06
N PRO A 259 -11.38 4.82 -15.37
CA PRO A 259 -10.89 5.89 -16.26
C PRO A 259 -11.83 7.09 -16.28
N ALA A 260 -13.15 6.87 -16.26
CA ALA A 260 -14.14 7.93 -16.23
C ALA A 260 -14.03 8.80 -14.96
N ALA A 261 -13.87 8.16 -13.78
CA ALA A 261 -13.71 8.89 -12.53
C ALA A 261 -12.40 9.70 -12.50
N ILE A 262 -11.32 9.15 -13.06
CA ILE A 262 -10.03 9.82 -13.21
C ILE A 262 -10.17 11.06 -14.09
N SER A 263 -10.72 10.93 -15.29
CA SER A 263 -10.90 12.07 -16.21
C SER A 263 -11.85 13.13 -15.65
N GLN A 264 -12.93 12.72 -14.97
CA GLN A 264 -13.84 13.64 -14.27
C GLN A 264 -13.13 14.47 -13.19
N SER A 265 -12.08 13.93 -12.54
CA SER A 265 -11.32 14.68 -11.55
C SER A 265 -10.62 15.93 -12.08
N CYS A 266 -10.26 15.94 -13.36
CA CYS A 266 -9.70 17.12 -14.01
C CYS A 266 -10.74 18.25 -14.18
N GLN A 267 -12.04 17.90 -14.17
CA GLN A 267 -13.14 18.86 -14.34
C GLN A 267 -13.52 19.51 -13.01
N TYR A 268 -13.69 18.72 -11.95
CA TYR A 268 -14.12 19.25 -10.65
C TYR A 268 -13.00 19.86 -9.81
N VAL A 269 -11.72 19.52 -10.04
CA VAL A 269 -10.60 20.09 -9.28
C VAL A 269 -10.57 21.63 -9.37
N ARG A 270 -10.17 22.30 -8.28
CA ARG A 270 -10.07 23.76 -8.22
C ARG A 270 -9.04 24.29 -9.22
N THR A 271 -9.20 25.56 -9.62
CA THR A 271 -8.10 26.35 -10.20
C THR A 271 -6.85 26.26 -9.30
N LEU A 272 -5.68 26.05 -9.91
CA LEU A 272 -4.39 25.76 -9.26
C LEU A 272 -4.31 24.41 -8.50
N GLY A 273 -5.32 23.55 -8.64
CA GLY A 273 -5.42 22.31 -7.88
C GLY A 273 -4.62 21.15 -8.46
N LYS A 274 -4.42 20.12 -7.64
CA LYS A 274 -3.66 18.90 -7.98
C LYS A 274 -4.59 17.70 -8.16
N VAL A 275 -4.48 17.02 -9.28
CA VAL A 275 -5.07 15.71 -9.52
C VAL A 275 -3.98 14.66 -9.35
N VAL A 276 -4.09 13.81 -8.32
CA VAL A 276 -3.10 12.77 -8.02
C VAL A 276 -3.62 11.41 -8.49
N LEU A 277 -2.82 10.73 -9.31
CA LEU A 277 -3.07 9.39 -9.83
C LEU A 277 -2.34 8.36 -8.95
N VAL A 278 -3.06 7.37 -8.43
CA VAL A 278 -2.50 6.36 -7.50
C VAL A 278 -2.67 4.94 -8.03
N GLY A 279 -3.89 4.56 -8.42
CA GLY A 279 -4.15 3.21 -8.94
C GLY A 279 -3.34 2.91 -10.22
N LEU A 280 -3.00 1.63 -10.42
CA LEU A 280 -2.31 1.12 -11.62
C LEU A 280 -3.21 0.22 -12.50
N PRO A 281 -4.38 0.70 -12.98
CA PRO A 281 -5.15 -0.04 -13.97
C PRO A 281 -4.38 -0.19 -15.28
N ALA A 282 -4.30 -1.42 -15.80
CA ALA A 282 -3.42 -1.76 -16.93
C ALA A 282 -3.62 -0.91 -18.21
N ASN A 283 -4.82 -0.34 -18.42
CA ASN A 283 -5.17 0.37 -19.67
C ASN A 283 -5.92 1.70 -19.45
N ALA A 284 -5.90 2.28 -18.25
CA ALA A 284 -6.62 3.54 -18.05
C ALA A 284 -5.88 4.73 -18.67
N VAL A 285 -6.65 5.61 -19.29
CA VAL A 285 -6.17 6.90 -19.81
C VAL A 285 -6.85 8.01 -19.01
N CYS A 286 -6.04 8.97 -18.55
CA CYS A 286 -6.54 10.20 -17.93
C CYS A 286 -6.72 11.25 -19.02
N GLU A 287 -7.97 11.55 -19.37
CA GLU A 287 -8.29 12.58 -20.37
C GLU A 287 -8.52 13.93 -19.69
N SER A 288 -7.78 14.94 -20.13
CA SER A 288 -7.89 16.31 -19.62
C SER A 288 -8.01 17.30 -20.80
N PRO A 289 -9.15 18.00 -20.95
CA PRO A 289 -9.28 19.04 -21.98
C PRO A 289 -8.22 20.13 -21.80
N VAL A 290 -7.41 20.36 -22.84
CA VAL A 290 -6.24 21.26 -22.77
C VAL A 290 -6.65 22.69 -22.41
N PHE A 291 -7.74 23.19 -22.99
CA PHE A 291 -8.22 24.56 -22.72
C PHE A 291 -8.49 24.76 -21.23
N GLU A 292 -9.32 23.90 -20.63
CA GLU A 292 -9.64 23.96 -19.19
C GLU A 292 -8.39 23.74 -18.32
N HIS A 293 -7.52 22.81 -18.72
CA HIS A 293 -6.30 22.51 -17.98
C HIS A 293 -5.40 23.74 -17.87
N VAL A 294 -5.20 24.45 -18.98
CA VAL A 294 -4.38 25.67 -19.06
C VAL A 294 -5.05 26.82 -18.33
N VAL A 295 -6.33 27.11 -18.62
CA VAL A 295 -7.07 28.24 -18.02
C VAL A 295 -7.15 28.12 -16.50
N LYS A 296 -7.34 26.90 -15.99
CA LYS A 296 -7.38 26.64 -14.54
C LYS A 296 -5.99 26.37 -13.94
N SER A 297 -4.96 26.24 -14.76
CA SER A 297 -3.58 25.89 -14.36
C SER A 297 -3.54 24.70 -13.41
N ILE A 298 -4.26 23.63 -13.76
CA ILE A 298 -4.30 22.41 -12.96
C ILE A 298 -2.99 21.63 -13.12
N GLN A 299 -2.73 20.70 -12.20
CA GLN A 299 -1.58 19.81 -12.28
C GLN A 299 -2.06 18.36 -12.16
N ILE A 300 -1.64 17.49 -13.08
CA ILE A 300 -1.87 16.04 -12.99
C ILE A 300 -0.55 15.39 -12.59
N ARG A 301 -0.54 14.66 -11.47
CA ARG A 301 0.68 14.08 -10.87
C ARG A 301 0.50 12.59 -10.61
N GLY A 302 1.44 11.78 -11.10
CA GLY A 302 1.55 10.39 -10.68
C GLY A 302 2.13 10.29 -9.27
N SER A 303 1.56 9.43 -8.42
CA SER A 303 2.08 9.08 -7.11
C SER A 303 2.19 7.58 -6.99
N TYR A 304 3.42 7.08 -6.91
CA TYR A 304 3.70 5.65 -6.78
C TYR A 304 3.78 5.24 -5.29
N VAL A 305 4.64 4.28 -4.95
CA VAL A 305 4.92 3.88 -3.56
C VAL A 305 5.78 4.92 -2.84
N GLY A 306 5.63 5.02 -1.52
CA GLY A 306 6.44 5.92 -0.69
C GLY A 306 7.87 5.42 -0.49
N ASN A 307 8.79 6.34 -0.24
CA ASN A 307 10.18 6.03 0.10
C ASN A 307 10.33 5.70 1.61
N ARG A 308 11.56 5.67 2.12
CA ARG A 308 11.86 5.35 3.54
C ARG A 308 11.36 6.42 4.52
N GLU A 309 11.40 7.69 4.14
CA GLU A 309 10.85 8.79 4.94
C GLU A 309 9.32 8.69 4.98
N ASP A 310 8.69 8.56 3.80
CA ASP A 310 7.24 8.39 3.69
C ASP A 310 6.76 7.16 4.49
N THR A 311 7.55 6.08 4.49
CA THR A 311 7.30 4.88 5.31
C THR A 311 7.27 5.20 6.80
N THR A 312 8.30 5.92 7.27
CA THR A 312 8.47 6.24 8.69
C THR A 312 7.35 7.15 9.18
N GLU A 313 7.03 8.19 8.41
CA GLU A 313 5.98 9.13 8.74
C GLU A 313 4.60 8.46 8.75
N ALA A 314 4.27 7.65 7.73
CA ALA A 314 3.00 6.94 7.68
C ALA A 314 2.80 6.00 8.89
N LEU A 315 3.85 5.23 9.23
CA LEU A 315 3.83 4.36 10.41
C LEU A 315 3.65 5.14 11.71
N GLU A 316 4.14 6.38 11.80
CA GLU A 316 3.99 7.22 12.99
C GLU A 316 2.54 7.70 13.20
N PHE A 317 1.79 7.98 12.13
CA PHE A 317 0.34 8.24 12.28
C PHE A 317 -0.41 7.01 12.78
N PHE A 318 -0.02 5.81 12.30
CA PHE A 318 -0.58 4.55 12.77
C PHE A 318 -0.22 4.27 14.25
N SER A 319 1.04 4.43 14.63
CA SER A 319 1.52 4.19 16.00
C SER A 319 0.83 5.10 17.03
N ARG A 320 0.51 6.33 16.63
CA ARG A 320 -0.26 7.31 17.43
C ARG A 320 -1.77 7.02 17.46
N GLY A 321 -2.23 5.97 16.78
CA GLY A 321 -3.63 5.55 16.75
C GLY A 321 -4.55 6.44 15.90
N LEU A 322 -3.99 7.30 15.05
CA LEU A 322 -4.74 8.24 14.19
C LEU A 322 -5.28 7.57 12.92
N VAL A 323 -4.69 6.44 12.54
CA VAL A 323 -5.09 5.68 11.35
C VAL A 323 -5.29 4.22 11.75
N LYS A 324 -6.43 3.65 11.36
CA LYS A 324 -6.78 2.25 11.59
C LYS A 324 -7.29 1.63 10.29
N SER A 325 -6.91 0.37 10.05
CA SER A 325 -7.46 -0.41 8.94
C SER A 325 -8.35 -1.51 9.52
N PRO A 326 -9.66 -1.53 9.24
CA PRO A 326 -10.49 -2.68 9.56
C PRO A 326 -10.00 -3.89 8.76
N ILE A 327 -9.48 -4.90 9.46
CA ILE A 327 -8.93 -6.12 8.85
C ILE A 327 -9.78 -7.34 9.17
N LYS A 328 -9.74 -8.31 8.25
CA LYS A 328 -10.19 -9.68 8.47
C LYS A 328 -8.97 -10.60 8.40
N VAL A 329 -8.63 -11.21 9.53
CA VAL A 329 -7.53 -12.17 9.63
C VAL A 329 -8.03 -13.56 9.26
N VAL A 330 -7.30 -14.26 8.39
CA VAL A 330 -7.54 -15.65 7.98
C VAL A 330 -6.21 -16.39 7.87
N GLY A 331 -6.20 -17.73 7.83
CA GLY A 331 -4.94 -18.47 7.69
C GLY A 331 -4.28 -18.30 6.31
N LEU A 332 -2.95 -18.35 6.24
CA LEU A 332 -2.20 -18.33 4.97
C LEU A 332 -2.65 -19.43 4.00
N SER A 333 -3.06 -20.60 4.52
CA SER A 333 -3.63 -21.69 3.72
C SER A 333 -4.91 -21.32 2.96
N GLU A 334 -5.63 -20.28 3.38
CA GLU A 334 -6.86 -19.81 2.73
C GLU A 334 -6.58 -18.82 1.58
N LEU A 335 -5.33 -18.39 1.39
CA LEU A 335 -4.94 -17.39 0.40
C LEU A 335 -5.44 -17.69 -1.03
N PRO A 336 -5.42 -18.95 -1.55
CA PRO A 336 -5.97 -19.24 -2.87
C PRO A 336 -7.45 -18.87 -3.03
N ASN A 337 -8.25 -19.02 -1.96
CA ASN A 337 -9.65 -18.62 -1.97
C ASN A 337 -9.80 -17.08 -1.95
N ILE A 338 -8.91 -16.37 -1.26
CA ILE A 338 -8.89 -14.89 -1.27
C ILE A 338 -8.61 -14.37 -2.69
N TYR A 339 -7.66 -14.98 -3.41
CA TYR A 339 -7.38 -14.67 -4.81
C TYR A 339 -8.61 -14.85 -5.70
N LYS A 340 -9.30 -15.99 -5.56
CA LYS A 340 -10.56 -16.25 -6.28
C LYS A 340 -11.64 -15.22 -5.97
N LEU A 341 -11.75 -14.77 -4.71
CA LEU A 341 -12.69 -13.71 -4.32
C LEU A 341 -12.29 -12.34 -4.90
N MET A 342 -11.00 -12.03 -5.03
CA MET A 342 -10.50 -10.82 -5.70
C MET A 342 -10.89 -10.80 -7.17
N GLU A 343 -10.67 -11.89 -7.91
CA GLU A 343 -11.07 -12.00 -9.32
C GLU A 343 -12.57 -11.80 -9.53
N GLN A 344 -13.39 -12.27 -8.58
CA GLN A 344 -14.84 -12.14 -8.62
C GLN A 344 -15.33 -10.75 -8.18
N GLY A 345 -14.45 -9.85 -7.72
CA GLY A 345 -14.83 -8.56 -7.15
C GLY A 345 -15.63 -8.68 -5.84
N LYS A 346 -15.49 -9.80 -5.12
CA LYS A 346 -16.29 -10.12 -3.91
C LYS A 346 -15.53 -9.85 -2.61
N ILE A 347 -14.35 -9.24 -2.66
CA ILE A 347 -13.64 -8.83 -1.45
C ILE A 347 -14.36 -7.65 -0.81
N LEU A 348 -14.78 -7.85 0.44
CA LEU A 348 -15.27 -6.80 1.32
C LEU A 348 -14.20 -6.51 2.37
N GLY A 349 -13.80 -5.26 2.48
CA GLY A 349 -12.77 -4.83 3.43
C GLY A 349 -11.36 -5.26 3.03
N ARG A 350 -10.51 -5.51 4.03
CA ARG A 350 -9.10 -5.85 3.83
C ARG A 350 -8.75 -7.16 4.51
N TYR A 351 -8.18 -8.09 3.75
CA TYR A 351 -7.68 -9.35 4.29
C TYR A 351 -6.24 -9.22 4.74
N VAL A 352 -5.94 -9.90 5.84
CA VAL A 352 -4.59 -10.14 6.34
C VAL A 352 -4.47 -11.64 6.57
N VAL A 353 -3.44 -12.26 6.02
CA VAL A 353 -3.17 -13.67 6.28
C VAL A 353 -2.26 -13.83 7.48
N ASP A 354 -2.65 -14.71 8.40
CA ASP A 354 -1.82 -15.20 9.50
C ASP A 354 -0.95 -16.34 8.98
N THR A 355 0.35 -16.19 9.16
CA THR A 355 1.36 -17.16 8.73
C THR A 355 1.72 -18.15 9.83
N SER A 356 1.21 -17.94 11.05
CA SER A 356 1.45 -18.86 12.15
C SER A 356 0.77 -20.21 11.92
N TYR A 357 1.47 -21.25 12.35
CA TYR A 357 1.00 -22.62 12.48
C TYR A 357 0.75 -22.96 13.95
#